data_AF-A0A819Y0R6-F1
#
_entry.id   AF-A0A819Y0R6-F1
#
_cell.length_a   1.000
_cell.length_b   1.000
_cell.length_c   1.000
_cell.angle_alpha   90.00
_cell.angle_beta   90.00
_cell.angle_gamma   90.00
#
_symmetry.space_group_name_H-M   'P 1'
#
loop_
_entity.id
_entity.type
_entity.pdbx_description
1 polymer ?
#
loop_
_entity_poly.entity_id
_entity_poly.type
_entity_poly.pdbx_seq_one_letter_code
_entity_poly.pdbx_strand_id
1 'polypeptide(L)'
;MTIANAQQQSVRTRLSIWGQQITRMMIIQAVLIISCTMPRCILMIYTIATLNQRTIRSLNRIYIEILLDQLTECIMGLDFASSFYIFCLSSSRFRQTIKTSLKRFFKLENNQVTFINTSRPTAALTVTKTHDKQN
;
A
#
# COMPACT_ATOMS: atom_id res chain seq x y z
N MET A 1 20.80 37.38 23.36
CA MET A 1 19.81 36.33 23.75
C MET A 1 18.62 36.21 22.78
N THR A 2 18.67 36.79 21.57
CA THR A 2 17.53 36.83 20.63
C THR A 2 17.51 35.70 19.60
N ILE A 3 18.64 35.07 19.30
CA ILE A 3 18.76 34.02 18.26
C ILE A 3 18.15 32.69 18.72
N ALA A 4 18.28 32.35 20.00
CA ALA A 4 17.69 31.14 20.58
C ALA A 4 16.15 31.17 20.54
N ASN A 5 15.54 32.31 20.83
CA ASN A 5 14.09 32.49 20.77
C ASN A 5 13.55 32.41 19.32
N ALA A 6 14.28 32.95 18.34
CA ALA A 6 13.89 32.85 16.94
C ALA A 6 13.91 31.40 16.42
N GLN A 7 14.93 30.60 16.78
CA GLN A 7 14.96 29.18 16.44
C GLN A 7 13.86 28.38 17.17
N GLN A 8 13.65 28.64 18.46
CA GLN A 8 12.64 27.94 19.25
C GLN A 8 11.21 28.24 18.78
N GLN A 9 10.94 29.47 18.32
CA GLN A 9 9.67 29.87 17.75
C GLN A 9 9.44 29.27 16.34
N SER A 10 10.50 29.10 15.54
CA SER A 10 10.44 28.43 14.23
C SER A 10 10.13 26.93 14.32
N VAL A 11 10.66 26.25 15.35
CA VAL A 11 10.40 24.83 15.61
C VAL A 11 8.95 24.65 16.08
N ARG A 12 8.45 25.57 16.91
CA ARG A 12 7.06 25.55 17.41
C ARG A 12 6.02 25.75 16.30
N THR A 13 6.27 26.69 15.38
CA THR A 13 5.39 26.91 14.21
C THR A 13 5.44 25.73 13.23
N ARG A 14 6.62 25.14 13.01
CA ARG A 14 6.71 23.93 12.18
C ARG A 14 5.94 22.75 12.78
N LEU A 15 6.00 22.55 14.11
CA LEU A 15 5.21 21.52 14.78
C LEU A 15 3.71 21.76 14.67
N SER A 16 3.25 23.01 14.81
CA SER A 16 1.81 23.31 14.73
C SER A 16 1.25 23.09 13.32
N ILE A 17 2.01 23.46 12.28
CA ILE A 17 1.63 23.22 10.88
C ILE A 17 1.57 21.72 10.58
N TRP A 18 2.54 20.94 11.08
CA TRP A 18 2.57 19.48 10.92
C TRP A 18 1.38 18.81 11.62
N GLY A 19 1.09 19.21 12.86
CA GLY A 19 -0.07 18.71 13.60
C GLY A 19 -1.38 19.02 12.86
N GLN A 20 -1.52 20.25 12.35
CA GLN A 20 -2.70 20.66 11.60
C GLN A 20 -2.85 19.90 10.28
N GLN A 21 -1.77 19.59 9.57
CA GLN A 21 -1.79 18.75 8.36
C GLN A 21 -2.24 17.32 8.66
N ILE A 22 -1.72 16.69 9.72
CA ILE A 22 -2.12 15.35 10.13
C ILE A 22 -3.60 15.32 10.52
N THR A 23 -4.07 16.30 11.29
CA THR A 23 -5.48 16.39 11.68
C THR A 23 -6.40 16.53 10.47
N ARG A 24 -6.06 17.40 9.51
CA ARG A 24 -6.82 17.53 8.26
C ARG A 24 -6.85 16.22 7.48
N MET A 25 -5.72 15.52 7.43
CA MET A 25 -5.60 14.24 6.76
C MET A 25 -6.51 13.18 7.41
N MET A 26 -6.49 13.07 8.74
CA MET A 26 -7.36 12.15 9.47
C MET A 26 -8.84 12.45 9.26
N ILE A 27 -9.22 13.74 9.22
CA ILE A 27 -10.61 14.14 8.94
C ILE A 27 -11.03 13.71 7.53
N ILE A 28 -10.22 14.01 6.51
CA ILE A 28 -10.50 13.61 5.13
C ILE A 28 -10.67 12.10 5.02
N GLN A 29 -9.79 11.33 5.68
CA GLN A 29 -9.83 9.89 5.65
C GLN A 29 -11.04 9.31 6.41
N ALA A 30 -11.42 9.91 7.55
CA ALA A 30 -12.64 9.53 8.25
C ALA A 30 -13.90 9.78 7.40
N VAL A 31 -13.97 10.92 6.71
CA VAL A 31 -15.09 11.23 5.80
C VAL A 31 -15.15 10.24 4.65
N LEU A 32 -14.01 9.93 4.03
CA LEU A 32 -13.91 8.92 2.96
C LEU A 32 -14.40 7.55 3.44
N ILE A 33 -13.88 7.04 4.56
CA ILE A 33 -14.30 5.76 5.14
C ILE A 33 -15.81 5.71 5.37
N ILE A 34 -16.39 6.76 5.97
CA ILE A 34 -17.84 6.81 6.22
C ILE A 34 -18.61 6.79 4.90
N SER A 35 -18.20 7.62 3.93
CA SER A 35 -18.87 7.72 2.63
C SER A 35 -18.78 6.44 1.79
N CYS A 36 -17.69 5.69 1.92
CA CYS A 36 -17.47 4.44 1.20
C CYS A 36 -18.11 3.23 1.90
N THR A 37 -18.17 3.23 3.24
CA THR A 37 -18.70 2.11 4.03
C THR A 37 -20.22 2.15 4.13
N MET A 38 -20.83 3.35 4.22
CA MET A 38 -22.28 3.50 4.39
C MET A 38 -23.10 2.84 3.27
N PRO A 39 -22.79 3.02 1.97
CA PRO A 39 -23.50 2.34 0.89
C PRO A 39 -23.49 0.82 1.04
N ARG A 40 -22.35 0.23 1.47
CA ARG A 40 -22.23 -1.21 1.70
C ARG A 40 -23.15 -1.67 2.83
N CYS A 41 -23.12 -0.96 3.96
CA CYS A 41 -23.95 -1.29 5.11
C CYS A 41 -25.44 -1.23 4.76
N ILE A 42 -25.86 -0.21 4.00
CA ILE A 42 -27.23 -0.07 3.53
C ILE A 42 -27.62 -1.23 2.61
N LEU A 43 -26.77 -1.58 1.63
CA LEU A 43 -27.01 -2.71 0.73
C LEU A 43 -27.09 -4.04 1.48
N MET A 44 -26.23 -4.25 2.48
CA MET A 44 -26.22 -5.47 3.30
C MET A 44 -27.50 -5.60 4.14
N ILE A 45 -27.90 -4.52 4.83
CA ILE A 45 -29.14 -4.49 5.62
C ILE A 45 -30.34 -4.71 4.70
N TYR A 46 -30.38 -4.04 3.55
CA TYR A 46 -31.44 -4.20 2.56
C TYR A 46 -31.54 -5.64 2.04
N THR A 47 -30.39 -6.26 1.75
CA THR A 47 -30.29 -7.64 1.30
C THR A 47 -30.84 -8.61 2.34
N ILE A 48 -30.44 -8.45 3.61
CA ILE A 48 -30.92 -9.29 4.72
C ILE A 48 -32.42 -9.09 4.95
N ALA A 49 -32.89 -7.85 4.97
CA ALA A 49 -34.30 -7.53 5.19
C ALA A 49 -35.21 -8.08 4.09
N THR A 50 -34.67 -8.28 2.89
CA THR A 50 -35.45 -8.72 1.72
C THR A 50 -35.17 -10.15 1.28
N LEU A 51 -34.38 -10.90 2.06
CA LEU A 51 -33.99 -12.28 1.76
C LEU A 51 -35.21 -13.20 1.58
N ASN A 52 -36.24 -13.03 2.42
CA ASN A 52 -37.48 -13.82 2.36
C ASN A 52 -38.39 -13.49 1.15
N GLN A 53 -38.15 -12.37 0.47
CA GLN A 53 -38.91 -11.96 -0.74
C GLN A 53 -38.15 -12.28 -2.04
N ARG A 54 -36.93 -12.85 -1.96
CA ARG A 54 -36.09 -13.13 -3.13
C ARG A 54 -36.68 -14.15 -4.10
N THR A 55 -37.53 -15.05 -3.62
CA THR A 55 -38.17 -16.08 -4.45
C THR A 55 -39.14 -15.51 -5.50
N ILE A 56 -39.53 -14.24 -5.38
CA ILE A 56 -40.51 -13.56 -6.26
C ILE A 56 -39.83 -12.46 -7.12
N ARG A 57 -38.53 -12.20 -6.96
CA ARG A 57 -37.84 -11.09 -7.66
C ARG A 57 -37.47 -11.45 -9.10
N SER A 58 -37.60 -10.47 -10.00
CA SER A 58 -37.13 -10.60 -11.38
C SER A 58 -35.61 -10.72 -11.44
N LEU A 59 -35.09 -11.53 -12.37
CA LEU A 59 -33.66 -11.72 -12.61
C LEU A 59 -32.90 -10.38 -12.72
N ASN A 60 -33.49 -9.38 -13.38
CA ASN A 60 -32.90 -8.05 -13.52
C ASN A 60 -32.58 -7.38 -12.17
N ARG A 61 -33.42 -7.58 -11.15
CA ARG A 61 -33.19 -6.98 -9.83
C ARG A 61 -32.03 -7.63 -9.09
N ILE A 62 -31.87 -8.95 -9.25
CA ILE A 62 -30.74 -9.70 -8.69
C ILE A 62 -29.43 -9.25 -9.33
N TYR A 63 -29.42 -9.07 -10.65
CA TYR A 63 -28.24 -8.54 -11.36
C TYR A 63 -27.84 -7.14 -10.90
N ILE A 64 -28.81 -6.25 -10.67
CA ILE A 64 -28.53 -4.89 -10.16
C ILE A 64 -27.95 -4.96 -8.73
N GLU A 65 -28.48 -5.83 -7.86
CA GLU A 65 -27.93 -6.02 -6.51
C GLU A 65 -26.48 -6.51 -6.55
N ILE A 66 -26.15 -7.49 -7.40
CA ILE A 66 -24.78 -8.00 -7.56
C ILE A 66 -23.85 -6.91 -8.12
N LEU A 67 -24.30 -6.14 -9.12
CA LEU A 67 -23.52 -5.05 -9.70
C LEU A 67 -23.22 -3.97 -8.65
N LEU A 68 -24.21 -3.60 -7.84
CA LEU A 68 -24.05 -2.62 -6.75
C LEU A 68 -23.08 -3.12 -5.67
N ASP A 69 -23.12 -4.40 -5.33
CA ASP A 69 -22.19 -5.00 -4.38
C ASP A 69 -20.75 -4.95 -4.89
N GLN A 70 -20.51 -5.39 -6.13
CA GLN A 70 -19.19 -5.31 -6.79
C GLN A 70 -18.68 -3.88 -6.93
N LEU A 71 -19.55 -2.93 -7.29
CA LEU A 71 -19.20 -1.52 -7.37
C LEU A 71 -18.77 -0.98 -6.00
N THR A 72 -19.49 -1.37 -4.94
CA THR A 72 -19.17 -0.95 -3.58
C THR A 72 -17.84 -1.53 -3.12
N GLU A 73 -17.54 -2.79 -3.46
CA GLU A 73 -16.22 -3.40 -3.22
C GLU A 73 -15.08 -2.67 -3.92
N CYS A 74 -15.27 -2.27 -5.19
CA CYS A 74 -14.30 -1.42 -5.89
C CYS A 74 -14.08 -0.08 -5.18
N ILE A 75 -15.15 0.56 -4.70
CA ILE A 75 -15.07 1.84 -3.98
C ILE A 75 -14.27 1.68 -2.68
N MET A 76 -14.47 0.61 -1.91
CA MET A 76 -13.65 0.34 -0.71
C MET A 76 -12.18 0.04 -1.05
N GLY A 77 -11.91 -0.66 -2.15
CA GLY A 77 -10.54 -0.87 -2.63
C GLY A 77 -9.84 0.45 -2.99
N LEU A 78 -10.57 1.35 -3.66
CA LEU A 78 -10.08 2.70 -3.98
C LEU A 78 -9.88 3.56 -2.73
N ASP A 79 -10.73 3.43 -1.70
CA ASP A 79 -10.56 4.13 -0.43
C ASP A 79 -9.24 3.74 0.26
N PHE A 80 -8.95 2.44 0.33
CA PHE A 80 -7.69 1.94 0.87
C PHE A 80 -6.47 2.46 0.08
N ALA A 81 -6.55 2.44 -1.25
CA ALA A 81 -5.49 2.97 -2.11
C ALA A 81 -5.32 4.49 -1.94
N SER A 82 -6.41 5.24 -1.86
CA SER A 82 -6.39 6.69 -1.66
C SER A 82 -5.76 7.06 -0.31
N SER A 83 -6.12 6.34 0.75
CA SER A 83 -5.54 6.44 2.08
C SER A 83 -4.03 6.27 2.04
N PHE A 84 -3.55 5.22 1.36
CA PHE A 84 -2.12 4.99 1.16
C PHE A 84 -1.44 6.15 0.42
N TYR A 85 -2.06 6.66 -0.66
CA TYR A 85 -1.55 7.82 -1.41
C TYR A 85 -1.47 9.09 -0.56
N ILE A 86 -2.49 9.38 0.24
CA ILE A 86 -2.52 10.56 1.11
C ILE A 86 -1.42 10.44 2.18
N PHE A 87 -1.20 9.26 2.77
CA PHE A 87 -0.10 9.02 3.73
C PHE A 87 1.27 9.17 3.06
N CYS A 88 1.40 8.64 1.85
CA CYS A 88 2.62 8.76 1.06
C CYS A 88 2.91 10.23 0.74
N LEU A 89 1.92 11.01 0.30
CA LEU A 89 2.12 12.40 -0.06
C LEU A 89 2.33 13.33 1.15
N SER A 90 1.67 13.08 2.27
CA SER A 90 1.69 13.99 3.42
C SER A 90 2.90 13.77 4.34
N SER A 91 3.42 12.54 4.46
CA SER A 91 4.49 12.22 5.41
C SER A 91 5.82 11.89 4.71
N SER A 92 6.78 12.82 4.81
CA SER A 92 8.15 12.60 4.33
C SER A 92 8.85 11.42 5.00
N ARG A 93 8.56 11.19 6.30
CA ARG A 93 9.04 10.03 7.05
C ARG A 93 8.47 8.73 6.51
N PHE A 94 7.18 8.69 6.19
CA PHE A 94 6.55 7.50 5.61
C PHE A 94 7.16 7.13 4.26
N ARG A 95 7.42 8.13 3.38
CA ARG A 95 8.14 7.90 2.12
C ARG A 95 9.55 7.32 2.33
N GLN A 96 10.29 7.83 3.31
CA GLN A 96 11.63 7.32 3.62
C GLN A 96 11.59 5.88 4.13
N THR A 97 10.62 5.55 5.00
CA THR A 97 10.41 4.18 5.50
C THR A 97 10.08 3.24 4.34
N ILE A 98 9.11 3.60 3.48
CA ILE A 98 8.76 2.79 2.31
C ILE A 98 9.95 2.57 1.38
N LYS A 99 10.70 3.65 1.06
CA LYS A 99 11.89 3.55 0.20
C LYS A 99 12.95 2.63 0.80
N THR A 100 13.12 2.65 2.12
CA THR A 100 14.08 1.79 2.83
C THR A 100 13.62 0.34 2.84
N SER A 101 12.33 0.09 3.08
CA SER A 101 11.73 -1.25 3.03
C SER A 101 11.84 -1.85 1.62
N LEU A 102 11.46 -1.11 0.57
CA LEU A 102 11.60 -1.54 -0.82
C LEU A 102 13.05 -1.91 -1.16
N LYS A 103 14.02 -1.06 -0.78
CA LYS A 103 15.44 -1.38 -0.98
C LYS A 103 15.87 -2.67 -0.28
N ARG A 104 15.35 -2.96 0.92
CA ARG A 104 15.65 -4.22 1.63
C ARG A 104 15.03 -5.42 0.92
N PHE A 105 13.79 -5.32 0.47
CA PHE A 105 13.13 -6.39 -0.29
C PHE A 105 13.89 -6.73 -1.58
N PHE A 106 14.24 -5.74 -2.41
CA PHE A 106 15.01 -5.98 -3.63
C PHE A 106 16.43 -6.51 -3.36
N LYS A 107 17.06 -6.08 -2.25
CA LYS A 107 18.37 -6.60 -1.85
C LYS A 107 18.30 -8.07 -1.38
N LEU A 108 17.22 -8.46 -0.71
CA LEU A 108 16.99 -9.84 -0.29
C LEU A 108 16.71 -10.76 -1.48
N GLU A 109 15.94 -10.28 -2.46
CA GLU A 109 15.67 -11.02 -3.70
C GLU A 109 16.96 -11.28 -4.50
N ASN A 110 17.80 -10.26 -4.69
CA ASN A 110 19.10 -10.42 -5.35
C ASN A 110 20.05 -11.37 -4.59
N ASN A 111 20.01 -11.37 -3.26
CA ASN A 111 20.82 -12.29 -2.46
C ASN A 111 20.31 -13.75 -2.52
N GLN A 112 18.99 -13.98 -2.57
CA GLN A 112 18.41 -15.30 -2.79
C GLN A 112 18.81 -15.88 -4.16
N VAL A 113 18.74 -15.09 -5.22
CA VAL A 113 19.16 -15.49 -6.57
C VAL A 113 20.67 -15.82 -6.62
N THR A 114 21.48 -15.12 -5.82
CA THR A 114 22.93 -15.39 -5.74
C THR A 114 23.23 -16.69 -4.98
N PHE A 115 22.49 -17.00 -3.91
CA PHE A 115 22.63 -18.26 -3.15
C PHE A 115 22.20 -19.51 -3.93
N ILE A 116 21.20 -19.39 -4.82
CA ILE A 116 20.77 -20.50 -5.67
C ILE A 116 21.80 -20.80 -6.77
N ASN A 117 22.53 -19.79 -7.25
CA ASN A 117 23.58 -19.99 -8.26
C ASN A 117 24.93 -20.46 -7.69
N THR A 118 25.22 -20.25 -6.40
CA THR A 118 26.44 -20.75 -5.75
C THR A 118 26.32 -22.15 -5.14
N SER A 119 25.11 -22.70 -5.07
CA SER A 119 24.85 -24.06 -4.54
C SER A 119 24.81 -25.15 -5.62
N ARG A 120 24.98 -24.79 -6.90
CA ARG A 120 25.30 -25.76 -7.95
C ARG A 120 26.81 -26.02 -7.90
N PRO A 121 27.29 -27.25 -7.61
CA PRO A 121 28.72 -27.53 -7.64
C PRO A 121 29.20 -27.34 -9.07
N THR A 122 29.99 -26.29 -9.29
CA THR A 122 30.79 -26.11 -10.49
C THR A 122 31.73 -27.30 -10.56
N ALA A 123 31.35 -28.34 -11.32
CA ALA A 123 32.27 -29.38 -11.70
C ALA A 123 33.47 -28.70 -12.37
N ALA A 124 34.59 -28.69 -11.66
CA ALA A 124 35.85 -28.14 -12.11
C ALA A 124 36.31 -28.92 -13.33
N LEU A 125 36.12 -28.35 -14.51
CA LEU A 125 36.87 -28.74 -15.71
C LEU A 125 38.19 -27.97 -15.69
N THR A 126 39.13 -28.51 -14.91
CA THR A 126 40.55 -28.18 -14.99
C THR A 126 41.07 -28.69 -16.33
N VAL A 127 41.02 -27.86 -17.37
CA VAL A 127 41.75 -28.13 -18.62
C VAL A 127 43.19 -27.68 -18.41
N THR A 128 44.03 -28.60 -17.94
CA THR A 128 45.48 -28.51 -17.97
C THR A 128 45.95 -28.29 -19.40
N LYS A 129 46.35 -27.06 -19.74
CA LYS A 129 47.17 -26.80 -20.93
C LYS A 129 48.55 -27.38 -20.71
N THR A 130 48.78 -28.58 -21.21
CA THR A 130 50.09 -29.17 -21.41
C THR A 130 50.88 -28.36 -22.44
N HIS A 131 52.10 -28.02 -22.03
CA HIS A 131 53.31 -27.82 -22.81
C HIS A 131 53.23 -28.19 -24.30
N ASP A 132 53.69 -27.29 -25.18
CA ASP A 132 54.76 -27.66 -26.11
C ASP A 132 55.59 -26.44 -26.54
N LYS A 133 56.88 -26.51 -26.20
CA LYS A 133 57.97 -25.69 -26.72
C LYS A 133 58.86 -26.67 -27.49
N GLN A 134 58.93 -26.53 -28.81
CA GLN A 134 59.97 -27.04 -29.71
C GLN A 134 59.60 -26.44 -31.08
N ASN A 135 60.48 -25.90 -31.91
CA ASN A 135 61.91 -25.59 -31.85
C ASN A 135 62.13 -24.52 -32.93
#